data_AF-A0A2R6FLZ0-F1
#
_entry.id   AF-A0A2R6FLZ0-F1
#
_cell.length_a   1.000
_cell.length_b   1.000
_cell.length_c   1.000
_cell.angle_alpha   90.00
_cell.angle_beta   90.00
_cell.angle_gamma   90.00
#
_symmetry.space_group_name_H-M   'P 1'
#
loop_
_entity.id
_entity.type
_entity.pdbx_description
1 polymer ?
#
loop_
_entity_poly.entity_id
_entity_poly.type
_entity_poly.pdbx_seq_one_letter_code
_entity_poly.pdbx_strand_id
1 'polypeptide(L)'
;MSESADRRTRSRHTLAALSYLAMPVSGLIVRYVTDPSERDEFHTLQSIYLGVALAALFPTALYLPYLYFNVVPVVWVVAMLTAYNEIDFEFPVVGPAARERV
;
A
#
# COMPACT_ATOMS: atom_id res chain seq x y z
N MET A 1 -13.78 23.64 -16.97
CA MET A 1 -12.99 22.43 -17.31
C MET A 1 -11.95 22.02 -16.25
N SER A 2 -11.81 22.74 -15.13
CA SER A 2 -10.78 22.47 -14.10
C SER A 2 -11.20 21.46 -13.01
N GLU A 3 -12.46 21.51 -12.56
CA GLU A 3 -12.90 20.75 -11.38
C GLU A 3 -12.98 19.22 -11.59
N SER A 4 -13.30 18.75 -12.79
CA SER A 4 -13.40 17.32 -13.10
C SER A 4 -12.04 16.65 -13.33
N ALA A 5 -10.99 17.42 -13.61
CA ALA A 5 -9.61 16.93 -13.70
C ALA A 5 -8.94 16.88 -12.32
N ASP A 6 -9.18 17.89 -11.47
CA ASP A 6 -8.70 17.95 -10.09
C ASP A 6 -9.32 16.85 -9.21
N ARG A 7 -10.62 16.57 -9.35
CA ARG A 7 -11.26 15.43 -8.66
C ARG A 7 -10.68 14.09 -9.10
N ARG A 8 -10.33 13.95 -10.38
CA ARG A 8 -9.80 12.68 -10.94
C ARG A 8 -8.37 12.42 -10.49
N THR A 9 -7.53 13.45 -10.47
CA THR A 9 -6.17 13.38 -9.91
C THR A 9 -6.23 13.14 -8.42
N ARG A 10 -6.94 13.97 -7.62
CA ARG A 10 -7.09 13.70 -6.18
C ARG A 10 -7.60 12.29 -5.87
N SER A 11 -8.56 11.79 -6.66
CA SER A 11 -9.04 10.40 -6.55
C SER A 11 -7.93 9.36 -6.79
N ARG A 12 -7.07 9.55 -7.79
CA ARG A 12 -5.94 8.65 -8.10
C ARG A 12 -4.91 8.60 -6.96
N HIS A 13 -4.50 9.76 -6.46
CA HIS A 13 -3.53 9.84 -5.36
C HIS A 13 -4.08 9.18 -4.08
N THR A 14 -5.40 9.30 -3.88
CA THR A 14 -6.07 8.78 -2.70
C THR A 14 -6.26 7.27 -2.77
N LEU A 15 -6.55 6.69 -3.94
CA LEU A 15 -6.79 5.24 -4.08
C LEU A 15 -5.58 4.40 -3.70
N ALA A 16 -4.39 4.73 -4.23
CA ALA A 16 -3.16 4.03 -3.90
C ALA A 16 -2.82 4.15 -2.40
N ALA A 17 -2.97 5.34 -1.81
CA ALA A 17 -2.75 5.54 -0.38
C ALA A 17 -3.79 4.79 0.49
N LEU A 18 -5.07 4.82 0.10
CA LEU A 18 -6.15 4.10 0.80
C LEU A 18 -5.90 2.59 0.84
N SER A 19 -5.26 2.03 -0.19
CA SER A 19 -4.87 0.62 -0.18
C SER A 19 -3.97 0.26 1.01
N TYR A 20 -3.21 1.23 1.55
CA TYR A 20 -2.36 1.07 2.73
C TYR A 20 -3.09 1.27 4.07
N LEU A 21 -4.28 1.88 4.11
CA LEU A 21 -4.91 2.34 5.37
C LEU A 21 -5.19 1.22 6.39
N ALA A 22 -5.71 0.08 5.93
CA ALA A 22 -6.07 -1.06 6.76
C ALA A 22 -5.61 -2.36 6.08
N MET A 23 -4.33 -2.40 5.71
CA MET A 23 -3.77 -3.57 5.01
C MET A 23 -3.94 -4.87 5.81
N PRO A 24 -4.14 -6.01 5.12
CA PRO A 24 -4.31 -6.13 3.67
C PRO A 24 -5.74 -5.84 3.19
N VAL A 25 -6.69 -5.64 4.12
CA VAL A 25 -8.13 -5.57 3.84
C VAL A 25 -8.46 -4.39 2.91
N SER A 26 -7.93 -3.20 3.18
CA SER A 26 -8.15 -2.04 2.31
C SER A 26 -7.63 -2.26 0.89
N GLY A 27 -6.48 -2.93 0.75
CA GLY A 27 -5.93 -3.29 -0.56
C GLY A 27 -6.82 -4.27 -1.31
N LEU A 28 -7.35 -5.30 -0.64
CA LEU A 28 -8.32 -6.22 -1.25
C LEU A 28 -9.59 -5.50 -1.71
N ILE A 29 -10.11 -4.58 -0.89
CA ILE A 29 -11.28 -3.77 -1.26
C ILE A 29 -10.97 -2.95 -2.52
N VAL A 30 -9.84 -2.23 -2.56
CA VAL A 30 -9.46 -1.44 -3.75
C VAL A 30 -9.33 -2.34 -4.98
N ARG A 31 -8.67 -3.51 -4.86
CA ARG A 31 -8.45 -4.44 -5.98
C ARG A 31 -9.75 -4.98 -6.59
N TYR A 32 -10.76 -5.28 -5.78
CA TYR A 32 -11.99 -5.94 -6.25
C TYR A 32 -13.18 -5.00 -6.45
N VAL A 33 -13.15 -3.79 -5.90
CA VAL A 33 -14.28 -2.84 -5.93
C VAL A 33 -13.98 -1.63 -6.80
N THR A 34 -12.74 -1.43 -7.21
CA THR A 34 -12.33 -0.30 -8.06
C THR A 34 -11.61 -0.77 -9.31
N ASP A 35 -11.52 0.10 -10.33
CA ASP A 35 -10.73 -0.11 -11.54
C ASP A 35 -9.44 0.73 -11.44
N PRO A 36 -8.41 0.25 -10.71
CA PRO A 36 -7.17 1.01 -10.51
C PRO A 36 -6.39 1.14 -11.82
N SER A 37 -5.59 2.20 -11.92
CA SER A 37 -4.55 2.28 -12.95
C SER A 37 -3.43 1.28 -12.65
N GLU A 38 -2.57 0.97 -13.62
CA GLU A 38 -1.42 0.05 -13.47
C GLU A 38 -0.58 0.38 -12.21
N ARG A 39 -0.30 1.67 -11.99
CA ARG A 39 0.42 2.15 -10.82
C ARG A 39 -0.36 1.93 -9.51
N ASP A 40 -1.65 2.26 -9.51
CA ASP A 40 -2.49 2.08 -8.32
C ASP A 40 -2.68 0.58 -8.00
N GLU A 41 -2.67 -0.27 -9.02
CA GLU A 41 -2.68 -1.72 -8.89
C GLU A 41 -1.38 -2.23 -8.28
N PHE A 42 -0.22 -1.71 -8.71
CA PHE A 42 1.07 -2.01 -8.11
C PHE A 42 1.08 -1.70 -6.60
N HIS A 43 0.70 -0.48 -6.21
CA HIS A 43 0.64 -0.10 -4.80
C HIS A 43 -0.38 -0.92 -4.02
N THR A 44 -1.50 -1.27 -4.64
CA THR A 44 -2.55 -2.11 -4.04
C THR A 44 -2.05 -3.53 -3.79
N LEU A 45 -1.34 -4.14 -4.75
CA LEU A 45 -0.72 -5.45 -4.58
C LEU A 45 0.41 -5.43 -3.56
N GLN A 46 1.26 -4.40 -3.61
CA GLN A 46 2.32 -4.18 -2.63
C GLN A 46 1.75 -4.02 -1.22
N SER A 47 0.60 -3.35 -1.06
CA SER A 47 -0.08 -3.20 0.24
C SER A 47 -0.67 -4.52 0.73
N ILE A 48 -1.29 -5.32 -0.14
CA ILE A 48 -1.79 -6.65 0.20
C ILE A 48 -0.63 -7.54 0.66
N TYR A 49 0.46 -7.61 -0.10
CA TYR A 49 1.61 -8.44 0.24
C TYR A 49 2.31 -7.99 1.52
N LEU A 50 2.49 -6.69 1.72
CA LEU A 50 3.03 -6.15 2.96
C LEU A 50 2.13 -6.49 4.16
N GLY A 51 0.82 -6.28 4.04
CA GLY A 51 -0.14 -6.60 5.09
C GLY A 51 -0.18 -8.08 5.44
N VAL A 52 -0.20 -8.96 4.44
CA VAL A 52 -0.16 -10.41 4.63
C VAL A 52 1.15 -10.84 5.30
N ALA A 53 2.30 -10.32 4.85
CA ALA A 53 3.59 -10.63 5.45
C ALA A 53 3.66 -10.19 6.92
N LEU A 54 3.20 -8.97 7.24
CA LEU A 54 3.17 -8.47 8.62
C LEU A 54 2.24 -9.28 9.52
N ALA A 55 1.06 -9.64 9.01
CA ALA A 55 0.11 -10.48 9.75
C ALA A 55 0.67 -11.89 10.00
N ALA A 56 1.29 -12.51 8.99
CA ALA A 56 1.90 -13.83 9.11
C ALA A 56 3.08 -13.83 10.10
N LEU A 57 3.87 -12.76 10.13
CA LEU A 57 5.02 -12.63 11.02
C LEU A 57 4.64 -12.16 12.44
N PHE A 58 3.43 -11.63 12.65
CA PHE A 58 2.99 -11.04 13.92
C PHE A 58 3.27 -11.88 15.18
N PRO A 59 3.20 -13.23 15.19
CA PRO A 59 3.59 -14.02 16.37
C PRO A 59 5.02 -13.77 16.86
N THR A 60 5.93 -13.32 15.98
CA THR A 60 7.32 -12.97 16.33
C THR A 60 7.43 -11.66 17.11
N ALA A 61 6.36 -10.85 17.17
CA ALA A 61 6.31 -9.60 17.93
C ALA A 61 6.53 -9.80 19.43
N LEU A 62 6.27 -11.01 19.95
CA LEU A 62 6.59 -11.39 21.32
C LEU A 62 8.10 -11.29 21.61
N TYR A 63 8.94 -11.57 20.61
CA TYR A 63 10.40 -11.57 20.74
C TYR A 63 11.04 -10.27 20.21
N LEU A 64 10.36 -9.58 19.30
CA LEU A 64 10.88 -8.37 18.63
C LEU A 64 9.92 -7.16 18.77
N PRO A 65 9.47 -6.79 19.99
CA PRO A 65 8.45 -5.76 20.17
C PRO A 65 8.91 -4.40 19.64
N TYR A 66 10.18 -4.04 19.81
CA TYR A 66 10.70 -2.77 19.32
C TYR A 66 10.53 -2.62 17.80
N LEU A 67 10.78 -3.68 17.03
CA LEU A 67 10.60 -3.70 15.58
C LEU A 67 9.14 -3.43 15.20
N TYR A 68 8.20 -4.15 15.84
CA TYR A 68 6.77 -4.05 15.53
C TYR A 68 6.12 -2.74 15.92
N PHE A 69 6.54 -2.12 17.03
CA PHE A 69 5.90 -0.90 17.53
C PHE A 69 6.61 0.40 17.12
N ASN A 70 7.82 0.32 16.55
CA ASN A 70 8.56 1.52 16.11
C ASN A 70 8.91 1.49 14.62
N VAL A 71 9.42 0.37 14.10
CA VAL A 71 9.88 0.30 12.71
C VAL A 71 8.73 0.03 11.75
N VAL A 72 7.87 -0.94 12.06
CA VAL A 72 6.72 -1.30 11.20
C VAL A 72 5.79 -0.10 10.97
N PRO A 73 5.41 0.72 11.97
CA PRO A 73 4.58 1.91 11.75
C PRO A 73 5.27 2.95 10.86
N VAL A 74 6.59 3.12 10.98
CA VAL A 74 7.35 4.03 10.10
C VAL A 74 7.32 3.53 8.66
N VAL A 75 7.62 2.24 8.45
CA VAL A 75 7.54 1.60 7.12
C VAL A 75 6.14 1.74 6.51
N TRP A 76 5.11 1.53 7.33
CA TRP A 76 3.72 1.69 6.93
C TRP A 76 3.38 3.12 6.48
N VAL A 77 3.76 4.12 7.28
CA VAL A 77 3.53 5.53 6.95
C VAL A 77 4.31 5.93 5.71
N VAL A 78 5.57 5.50 5.58
CA VAL A 78 6.39 5.76 4.37
C VAL A 78 5.70 5.18 3.14
N ALA A 79 5.23 3.93 3.19
CA ALA A 79 4.53 3.30 2.08
C ALA A 79 3.29 4.10 1.64
N MET A 80 2.50 4.56 2.61
CA MET A 80 1.30 5.36 2.35
C MET A 80 1.66 6.74 1.77
N LEU A 81 2.68 7.40 2.29
CA LEU A 81 3.14 8.71 1.79
C LEU A 81 3.73 8.59 0.38
N THR A 82 4.50 7.56 0.08
CA THR A 82 5.03 7.35 -1.27
C THR A 82 3.90 7.05 -2.27
N ALA A 83 2.92 6.26 -1.86
CA ALA A 83 1.73 5.98 -2.68
C ALA A 83 0.85 7.23 -2.91
N TYR A 84 0.77 8.13 -1.91
CA TYR A 84 0.03 9.39 -2.04
C TYR A 84 0.74 10.41 -2.95
N ASN A 85 2.08 10.47 -2.86
CA ASN A 85 2.91 11.44 -3.59
C ASN A 85 3.34 10.97 -4.99
N GLU A 86 2.71 9.92 -5.53
CA GLU A 86 3.03 9.40 -6.87
C GLU A 86 4.47 8.90 -7.03
N ILE A 87 5.11 8.47 -5.94
CA ILE A 87 6.44 7.90 -5.97
C ILE A 87 6.33 6.38 -6.11
N ASP A 88 6.91 5.82 -7.18
CA ASP A 88 7.00 4.38 -7.45
C ASP A 88 8.03 3.70 -6.53
N PHE A 89 7.85 3.87 -5.23
CA PHE A 89 8.68 3.25 -4.22
C PHE A 89 8.37 1.75 -4.13
N GLU A 90 9.41 0.96 -4.36
CA GLU A 90 9.35 -0.48 -4.41
C GLU A 90 10.04 -1.08 -3.17
N PHE A 91 9.30 -1.84 -2.37
CA PHE A 91 9.90 -2.56 -1.26
C PHE A 91 10.75 -3.72 -1.77
N PRO A 92 11.96 -3.96 -1.22
CA PRO A 92 12.89 -4.97 -1.76
C PRO A 92 12.34 -6.40 -1.89
N VAL A 93 11.36 -6.78 -1.05
CA VAL A 93 10.79 -8.13 -1.02
C VAL A 93 9.40 -8.18 -1.66
N VAL A 94 8.47 -7.35 -1.17
CA VAL A 94 7.07 -7.38 -1.63
C VAL A 94 6.82 -6.57 -2.89
N GLY A 95 7.74 -5.67 -3.25
CA GLY A 95 7.67 -4.83 -4.43
C GLY A 95 7.86 -5.62 -5.74
N PRO A 96 8.95 -6.39 -5.89
CA PRO A 96 9.13 -7.23 -7.07
C PRO A 96 7.98 -8.22 -7.28
N ALA A 97 7.51 -8.83 -6.19
CA ALA A 97 6.37 -9.73 -6.23
C ALA A 97 5.09 -9.03 -6.72
N ALA A 98 4.88 -7.76 -6.34
CA ALA A 98 3.75 -6.96 -6.83
C ALA A 98 3.93 -6.61 -8.31
N ARG A 99 5.13 -6.21 -8.73
CA ARG A 99 5.42 -5.83 -10.12
C ARG A 99 5.20 -6.96 -11.11
N GLU A 100 5.51 -8.20 -10.75
CA GLU A 100 5.28 -9.37 -11.60
C GLU A 100 3.78 -9.68 -11.86
N ARG A 101 2.88 -9.04 -11.12
CA ARG A 101 1.43 -9.34 -11.11
C ARG A 101 0.56 -8.21 -11.62
N VAL A 102 1.19 -7.12 -12.04
CA VAL A 102 0.62 -5.97 -12.74
C VAL A 102 0.93 -6.11 -14.21
#